data_AF-A0A6I5NFY7-F1
#
_entry.id   AF-A0A6I5NFY7-F1
#
_cell.length_a   1.000
_cell.length_b   1.000
_cell.length_c   1.000
_cell.angle_alpha   90.00
_cell.angle_beta   90.00
_cell.angle_gamma   90.00
#
_symmetry.space_group_name_H-M   'P 1'
#
loop_
_entity.id
_entity.type
_entity.pdbx_description
1 polymer ?
#
loop_
_entity_poly.entity_id
_entity_poly.type
_entity_poly.pdbx_seq_one_letter_code
_entity_poly.pdbx_strand_id
1 'polypeptide(L)'
;MATSHGKKPLKGLHLILTNPTTEMAMFMPNDPLAEQQQARRVVLSVPHFLVAPFILAQTDLIATLAARVAAEFATSQKLKILPSPLPLKGFYISMRSHQSTRESPAHVWLRALLAEVAAAL
;
A
#
# COMPACT_ATOMS: atom_id res chain seq x y z
N MET A 1 -13.03 -0.76 36.28
CA MET A 1 -14.11 -0.57 35.28
C MET A 1 -13.67 0.49 34.28
N ALA A 2 -13.26 0.09 33.07
CA ALA A 2 -13.13 0.96 31.89
C ALA A 2 -12.97 0.06 30.64
N THR A 3 -14.12 -0.34 30.10
CA THR A 3 -14.44 -0.59 28.68
C THR A 3 -13.33 -1.05 27.71
N SER A 4 -13.12 -2.37 27.68
CA SER A 4 -12.61 -3.11 26.52
C SER A 4 -13.50 -2.85 25.29
N HIS A 5 -13.01 -2.03 24.35
CA HIS A 5 -13.64 -1.90 23.04
C HIS A 5 -13.30 -3.12 22.19
N GLY A 6 -14.27 -4.03 22.07
CA GLY A 6 -14.19 -5.23 21.25
C GLY A 6 -13.86 -4.92 19.80
N LYS A 7 -12.62 -5.15 19.40
CA LYS A 7 -12.22 -5.20 17.99
C LYS A 7 -12.84 -6.45 17.35
N LYS A 8 -13.98 -6.27 16.69
CA LYS A 8 -14.67 -7.31 15.92
C LYS A 8 -13.67 -7.91 14.91
N PRO A 9 -13.44 -9.24 14.90
CA PRO A 9 -12.50 -9.84 13.96
C PRO A 9 -13.03 -9.67 12.54
N LEU A 10 -12.18 -9.16 11.63
CA LEU A 10 -12.49 -9.07 10.21
C LEU A 10 -12.64 -10.50 9.67
N LYS A 11 -13.88 -10.93 9.43
CA LYS A 11 -14.17 -12.17 8.71
C LYS A 11 -13.97 -11.90 7.22
N GLY A 12 -12.77 -12.21 6.73
CA GLY A 12 -12.38 -12.14 5.32
C GLY A 12 -10.96 -12.66 5.15
N LEU A 13 -10.68 -13.44 4.12
CA LEU A 13 -9.33 -13.93 3.84
C LEU A 13 -8.49 -12.74 3.34
N HIS A 14 -7.34 -12.48 3.97
CA HIS A 14 -6.53 -11.29 3.67
C HIS A 14 -5.58 -11.59 2.49
N LEU A 15 -5.70 -10.79 1.44
CA LEU A 15 -4.72 -10.71 0.35
C LEU A 15 -3.57 -9.79 0.79
N ILE A 16 -2.32 -10.26 0.68
CA ILE A 16 -1.16 -9.39 0.82
C ILE A 16 -0.74 -8.97 -0.58
N LEU A 17 -0.69 -7.66 -0.78
CA LEU A 17 -0.09 -7.09 -1.98
C LEU A 17 1.34 -6.75 -1.61
N THR A 18 2.26 -7.55 -2.12
CA THR A 18 3.67 -7.20 -2.08
C THR A 18 3.87 -6.16 -3.18
N ASN A 19 3.85 -4.89 -2.80
CA ASN A 19 4.54 -3.87 -3.57
C ASN A 19 6.02 -4.32 -3.68
N PRO A 20 6.76 -4.03 -4.76
CA PRO A 20 8.22 -4.17 -4.78
C PRO A 20 8.93 -3.49 -3.59
N THR A 21 8.30 -2.53 -2.91
CA THR A 21 8.82 -1.93 -1.67
C THR A 21 8.45 -2.72 -0.40
N THR A 22 7.47 -3.64 -0.45
CA THR A 22 7.02 -4.46 0.68
C THR A 22 8.05 -5.53 1.08
N GLU A 23 9.07 -5.83 0.27
CA GLU A 23 10.26 -6.53 0.79
C GLU A 23 10.87 -5.78 1.99
N MET A 24 10.76 -4.45 2.04
CA MET A 24 11.16 -3.68 3.24
C MET A 24 10.16 -3.81 4.39
N ALA A 25 8.87 -4.01 4.14
CA ALA A 25 7.86 -4.15 5.19
C ALA A 25 7.91 -5.53 5.88
N MET A 26 8.25 -6.59 5.14
CA MET A 26 8.56 -7.90 5.71
C MET A 26 9.88 -7.90 6.52
N PHE A 27 10.73 -6.89 6.27
CA PHE A 27 11.96 -6.57 7.01
C PHE A 27 11.82 -5.39 7.98
N MET A 28 10.61 -4.83 8.21
CA MET A 28 10.43 -3.84 9.27
C MET A 28 10.47 -4.59 10.61
N PRO A 29 11.48 -4.36 11.46
CA PRO A 29 11.39 -4.81 12.85
C PRO A 29 10.22 -4.02 13.46
N ASN A 30 9.20 -4.72 13.95
CA ASN A 30 7.93 -4.20 14.49
C ASN A 30 6.83 -3.93 13.44
N ASP A 31 6.40 -4.98 12.74
CA ASP A 31 5.05 -4.98 12.16
C ASP A 31 4.02 -4.97 13.32
N PRO A 32 3.19 -3.92 13.47
CA PRO A 32 2.18 -3.87 14.53
C PRO A 32 1.17 -5.03 14.47
N LEU A 33 1.05 -5.72 13.32
CA LEU A 33 0.29 -6.97 13.20
C LEU A 33 0.98 -8.15 13.89
N ALA A 34 2.31 -8.22 13.83
CA ALA A 34 3.10 -9.24 14.51
C ALA A 34 3.05 -9.06 16.04
N GLU A 35 3.04 -7.81 16.50
CA GLU A 35 2.92 -7.47 17.93
C GLU A 35 1.52 -7.76 18.49
N GLN A 36 0.46 -7.68 17.67
CA GLN A 36 -0.93 -7.81 18.13
C GLN A 36 -1.50 -9.25 18.16
N GLN A 37 -0.72 -10.31 17.91
CA GLN A 37 -1.18 -11.72 17.86
C GLN A 37 -2.43 -11.97 16.98
N GLN A 38 -2.74 -11.04 16.07
CA GLN A 38 -3.91 -11.16 15.23
C GLN A 38 -3.49 -11.92 13.98
N ALA A 39 -3.84 -13.20 13.92
CA ALA A 39 -3.43 -14.10 12.84
C ALA A 39 -3.95 -13.61 11.49
N ARG A 40 -3.10 -12.86 10.75
CA ARG A 40 -3.36 -12.49 9.37
C ARG A 40 -3.13 -13.72 8.51
N ARG A 41 -4.21 -14.30 7.97
CA ARG A 41 -4.10 -15.39 7.00
C ARG A 41 -3.83 -14.82 5.61
N VAL A 42 -2.61 -15.01 5.13
CA VAL A 42 -2.18 -14.67 3.76
C VAL A 42 -2.55 -15.81 2.83
N VAL A 43 -3.38 -15.55 1.82
CA VAL A 43 -3.81 -16.60 0.87
C VAL A 43 -3.35 -16.39 -0.56
N LEU A 44 -2.93 -15.18 -0.88
CA LEU A 44 -2.39 -14.84 -2.18
C LEU A 44 -1.40 -13.69 -2.01
N SER A 45 -0.33 -13.75 -2.81
CA SER A 45 0.70 -12.72 -2.92
C SER A 45 0.93 -12.48 -4.41
N VAL A 46 0.96 -11.21 -4.81
CA VAL A 46 1.16 -10.82 -6.21
C VAL A 46 2.30 -9.80 -6.30
N PRO A 47 3.18 -9.91 -7.31
CA PRO A 47 4.35 -9.02 -7.44
C PRO A 47 3.97 -7.59 -7.87
N HIS A 48 2.81 -7.43 -8.50
CA HIS A 48 2.33 -6.14 -9.01
C HIS A 48 1.04 -5.73 -8.31
N PHE A 49 1.14 -4.78 -7.39
CA PHE A 49 0.01 -4.34 -6.57
C PHE A 49 -1.14 -3.72 -7.40
N LEU A 50 -0.90 -3.26 -8.62
CA LEU A 50 -1.93 -2.74 -9.54
C LEU A 50 -2.86 -3.82 -10.10
N VAL A 51 -2.49 -5.11 -10.00
CA VAL A 51 -3.37 -6.22 -10.39
C VAL A 51 -4.41 -6.51 -9.30
N ALA A 52 -4.13 -6.10 -8.07
CA ALA A 52 -4.97 -6.43 -6.92
C ALA A 52 -6.43 -6.01 -7.04
N PRO A 53 -6.77 -4.78 -7.50
CA PRO A 53 -8.17 -4.37 -7.56
C PRO A 53 -9.02 -5.30 -8.43
N PHE A 54 -8.44 -5.84 -9.50
CA PHE A 54 -9.12 -6.79 -10.39
C PHE A 54 -9.35 -8.16 -9.75
N ILE A 55 -8.46 -8.59 -8.86
CA ILE A 55 -8.62 -9.82 -8.07
C ILE A 55 -9.67 -9.62 -6.97
N LEU A 56 -9.58 -8.49 -6.27
CA LEU A 56 -10.52 -8.13 -5.20
C LEU A 56 -11.96 -7.99 -5.73
N ALA A 57 -12.12 -7.50 -6.96
CA ALA A 57 -13.44 -7.36 -7.58
C ALA A 57 -14.13 -8.71 -7.84
N GLN A 58 -13.38 -9.81 -7.87
CA GLN A 58 -13.86 -11.15 -8.22
C GLN A 58 -13.78 -12.14 -7.05
N THR A 59 -13.42 -11.68 -5.85
CA THR A 59 -13.18 -12.55 -4.69
C THR A 59 -13.65 -11.89 -3.39
N ASP A 60 -13.84 -12.68 -2.34
CA ASP A 60 -14.12 -12.18 -0.98
C ASP A 60 -12.84 -11.79 -0.21
N LEU A 61 -11.79 -11.43 -0.94
CA LEU A 61 -10.51 -11.04 -0.37
C LEU A 61 -10.51 -9.57 0.03
N ILE A 62 -9.67 -9.24 1.03
CA ILE A 62 -9.40 -7.86 1.43
C ILE A 62 -7.91 -7.56 1.38
N ALA A 63 -7.54 -6.36 0.92
CA ALA A 63 -6.15 -5.93 0.84
C ALA A 63 -5.96 -4.50 1.37
N THR A 64 -4.73 -4.21 1.79
CA THR A 64 -4.26 -2.85 2.07
C THR A 64 -3.54 -2.32 0.85
N LEU A 65 -3.97 -1.16 0.35
CA LEU A 65 -3.47 -0.52 -0.86
C LEU A 65 -3.02 0.91 -0.58
N ALA A 66 -2.19 1.46 -1.46
CA ALA A 66 -1.93 2.90 -1.46
C ALA A 66 -3.25 3.65 -1.66
N ALA A 67 -3.52 4.67 -0.84
CA ALA A 67 -4.81 5.37 -0.80
C ALA A 67 -5.27 5.85 -2.19
N ARG A 68 -4.33 6.37 -3.01
CA ARG A 68 -4.60 6.80 -4.38
C ARG A 68 -5.12 5.67 -5.26
N VAL A 69 -4.48 4.49 -5.21
CA VAL A 69 -4.93 3.31 -5.96
C VAL A 69 -6.28 2.81 -5.44
N ALA A 70 -6.48 2.78 -4.12
CA ALA A 70 -7.78 2.42 -3.57
C ALA A 70 -8.89 3.36 -4.07
N ALA A 71 -8.64 4.67 -4.11
CA ALA A 71 -9.61 5.67 -4.59
C ALA A 71 -9.92 5.53 -6.09
N GLU A 72 -8.91 5.41 -6.94
CA GLU A 72 -9.09 5.25 -8.40
C GLU A 72 -9.88 3.99 -8.75
N PHE A 73 -9.60 2.88 -8.05
CA PHE A 73 -10.22 1.59 -8.36
C PHE A 73 -11.53 1.33 -7.60
N ALA A 74 -11.81 2.04 -6.50
CA ALA A 74 -13.10 1.95 -5.83
C ALA A 74 -14.26 2.29 -6.78
N THR A 75 -14.10 3.34 -7.57
CA THR A 75 -15.10 3.79 -8.54
C THR A 75 -15.22 2.83 -9.73
N SER A 76 -14.09 2.42 -10.32
CA SER A 76 -14.10 1.63 -11.56
C SER A 76 -14.39 0.14 -11.34
N GLN A 77 -13.99 -0.44 -10.21
CA GLN A 77 -14.10 -1.89 -9.93
C GLN A 77 -15.15 -2.24 -8.87
N LYS A 78 -16.01 -1.27 -8.49
CA LYS A 78 -17.05 -1.45 -7.46
C LYS A 78 -16.50 -1.96 -6.12
N LEU A 79 -15.29 -1.54 -5.76
CA LEU A 79 -14.66 -1.92 -4.49
C LEU A 79 -15.11 -0.99 -3.36
N LYS A 80 -15.15 -1.51 -2.14
CA LYS A 80 -15.42 -0.73 -0.93
C LYS A 80 -14.12 -0.42 -0.19
N ILE A 81 -13.90 0.85 0.13
CA ILE A 81 -12.82 1.29 1.02
C ILE A 81 -13.33 1.16 2.47
N LEU A 82 -12.55 0.51 3.32
CA LEU A 82 -12.86 0.28 4.73
C LEU A 82 -11.83 0.99 5.62
N PRO A 83 -12.22 1.45 6.83
CA PRO A 83 -11.26 1.96 7.79
C PRO A 83 -10.25 0.87 8.17
N SER A 84 -8.97 1.25 8.24
CA SER A 84 -7.93 0.32 8.67
C SER A 84 -8.13 -0.06 10.14
N PRO A 85 -8.06 -1.36 10.51
CA PRO A 85 -8.16 -1.81 11.89
C PRO A 85 -6.92 -1.44 12.73
N LEU A 86 -5.86 -0.97 12.07
CA LEU A 86 -4.58 -0.62 12.64
C LEU A 86 -4.10 0.76 12.17
N PRO A 87 -3.37 1.49 13.02
CA PRO A 87 -2.67 2.69 12.60
C PRO A 87 -1.57 2.30 11.58
N LEU A 88 -1.79 2.67 10.32
CA LEU A 88 -0.81 2.45 9.25
C LEU A 88 0.02 3.72 9.10
N LYS A 89 1.35 3.58 9.09
CA LYS A 89 2.24 4.68 8.68
C LYS A 89 2.22 4.81 7.16
N GLY A 90 2.15 6.05 6.68
CA GLY A 90 2.29 6.35 5.26
C GLY A 90 3.71 6.04 4.75
N PHE A 91 3.87 6.06 3.43
CA PHE A 91 5.16 5.94 2.77
C PHE A 91 5.36 7.08 1.78
N TYR A 92 6.61 7.34 1.41
CA TYR A 92 6.98 8.38 0.46
C TYR A 92 7.47 7.75 -0.85
N ILE A 93 7.12 8.38 -1.97
CA ILE A 93 7.71 8.08 -3.27
C ILE A 93 8.96 8.94 -3.41
N SER A 94 10.10 8.32 -3.70
CA SER A 94 11.37 9.03 -3.86
C SER A 94 11.92 8.85 -5.26
N MET A 95 12.56 9.91 -5.77
CA MET A 95 13.23 9.91 -7.05
C MET A 95 14.73 9.74 -6.82
N ARG A 96 15.30 8.63 -7.29
CA ARG A 96 16.74 8.36 -7.23
C ARG A 96 17.41 8.68 -8.57
N SER A 97 18.60 9.25 -8.52
CA SER A 97 19.41 9.55 -9.71
C SER A 97 20.79 8.92 -9.57
N HIS A 98 21.29 8.36 -10.67
CA HIS A 98 22.65 7.86 -10.72
C HIS A 98 23.64 9.03 -10.87
N GLN A 99 24.77 8.96 -10.18
CA GLN A 99 25.78 10.03 -10.14
C GLN A 99 26.21 10.48 -11.55
N SER A 100 26.42 9.53 -12.48
CA SER A 100 26.83 9.83 -13.86
C SER A 100 25.79 10.62 -14.66
N THR A 101 24.52 10.60 -14.26
CA THR A 101 23.42 11.26 -14.95
C THR A 101 22.87 12.45 -14.17
N ARG A 102 23.48 12.77 -13.03
CA ARG A 102 22.99 13.81 -12.13
C ARG A 102 23.08 15.19 -12.79
N GLU A 103 24.19 15.49 -13.44
CA GLU A 103 24.46 16.81 -14.04
C GLU A 103 24.02 16.91 -15.52
N SER A 104 23.45 15.84 -16.09
CA SER A 104 22.95 15.89 -17.47
C SER A 104 21.77 16.88 -17.57
N PRO A 105 21.81 17.89 -18.47
CA PRO A 105 20.74 18.89 -18.59
C PRO A 105 19.36 18.26 -18.82
N ALA A 106 19.28 17.21 -19.64
CA ALA A 106 18.03 16.50 -19.90
C ALA A 106 17.46 15.84 -18.64
N HIS A 107 18.33 15.25 -17.81
CA HIS A 107 17.91 14.65 -16.54
C HIS A 107 17.55 15.72 -15.50
N VAL A 108 18.25 16.85 -15.46
CA VAL A 108 17.90 17.98 -14.58
C VAL A 108 16.49 18.49 -14.93
N TRP A 109 16.24 18.76 -16.20
CA TRP A 109 14.93 19.19 -16.69
C TRP A 109 13.83 18.19 -16.34
N LEU A 110 14.03 16.90 -16.66
CA LEU A 110 13.02 15.87 -16.39
C LEU A 110 12.72 15.75 -14.89
N ARG A 111 13.74 15.78 -14.03
CA ARG A 111 13.53 15.71 -12.58
C ARG A 111 12.78 16.92 -12.05
N ALA A 112 13.07 18.12 -12.56
CA ALA A 112 12.34 19.33 -12.21
C ALA A 112 10.86 19.20 -12.61
N LEU A 113 10.59 18.76 -13.84
CA LEU A 113 9.23 18.54 -14.34
C LEU A 113 8.48 17.49 -13.50
N LEU A 114 9.13 16.36 -13.19
CA LEU A 114 8.51 15.32 -12.35
C LEU A 114 8.20 15.83 -10.95
N ALA A 115 9.09 16.64 -10.35
CA ALA A 115 8.85 17.22 -9.03
C ALA A 115 7.69 18.22 -9.05
N GLU A 116 7.60 19.06 -10.09
CA GLU A 116 6.51 20.00 -10.30
C GLU A 116 5.16 19.28 -10.42
N VAL A 117 5.07 18.29 -11.32
CA VAL A 117 3.83 17.52 -11.51
C VAL A 117 3.46 16.75 -10.25
N ALA A 118 4.43 16.15 -9.56
CA ALA A 118 4.17 15.41 -8.33
C ALA A 118 3.67 16.28 -7.18
N ALA A 119 4.07 17.56 -7.12
CA ALA A 119 3.59 18.50 -6.10
C ALA A 119 2.13 18.92 -6.32
N ALA A 120 1.59 18.72 -7.53
CA ALA A 120 0.20 19.04 -7.87
C ALA A 120 -0.78 17.88 -7.65
N LEU A 121 -0.32 16.73 -7.15
CA LEU A 121 -1.09 15.50 -6.94
C LEU A 121 -1.43 15.25 -5.47
#